data_AF-A0A0G1G726-F1
#
_entry.id   AF-A0A0G1G726-F1
#
_cell.length_a   1.000
_cell.length_b   1.000
_cell.length_c   1.000
_cell.angle_alpha   90.00
_cell.angle_beta   90.00
_cell.angle_gamma   90.00
#
_symmetry.space_group_name_H-M   'P 1'
#
loop_
_entity.id
_entity.type
_entity.pdbx_description
1 polymer ?
#
loop_
_entity_poly.entity_id
_entity_poly.type
_entity_poly.pdbx_seq_one_letter_code
_entity_poly.pdbx_strand_id
1 'polypeptide(L)'
;MASEVIAGGFGEMRSASTAGGGTALTTTAGFILLPKSVTQVMITPLTFVTAVVAKWCFNPWLVVLKSTDLMVTMPTDYSSAAQDADTSTDVVLSSLDTLANSGLLLIGSHLPFRGCSVDVDAPNAGAASTLSVHYWKSDSTWASITPTDGTASGGKTFAVDGNVTWTVPSDWVTVKLKEVYASVPVNSLTNAELYWTRWTVSAVLDSDTTLNSLVAMNRSTAYSEWLSGQCFEEHINKGINGVGCIEALTDAGTANLIVNVAVSRDVGRFT
;
A
#
# COMPACT_ATOMS: atom_id res chain seq x y z
N MET A 1 17.61 -2.69 -10.64
CA MET A 1 16.62 -1.86 -11.39
C MET A 1 16.73 -0.43 -10.87
N ALA A 2 16.36 0.58 -11.66
CA ALA A 2 16.83 1.97 -11.46
C ALA A 2 16.55 2.54 -10.05
N SER A 3 17.59 3.13 -9.43
CA SER A 3 17.56 3.91 -8.19
C SER A 3 17.47 5.41 -8.52
N GLU A 4 16.55 6.14 -7.91
CA GLU A 4 16.14 7.51 -8.26
C GLU A 4 17.19 8.59 -7.96
N VAL A 5 17.21 9.72 -8.70
CA VAL A 5 17.00 11.13 -8.20
C VAL A 5 16.92 12.09 -9.41
N ILE A 6 15.84 12.89 -9.54
CA ILE A 6 15.79 14.39 -9.67
C ILE A 6 14.37 14.86 -10.07
N ALA A 7 13.95 15.97 -9.46
CA ALA A 7 12.73 16.76 -9.65
C ALA A 7 12.21 16.85 -11.10
N GLY A 8 11.07 16.21 -11.36
CA GLY A 8 10.53 16.00 -12.70
C GLY A 8 10.33 17.27 -13.53
N GLY A 9 11.11 17.36 -14.60
CA GLY A 9 10.80 18.19 -15.77
C GLY A 9 9.60 17.63 -16.54
N PHE A 10 8.96 18.49 -17.33
CA PHE A 10 7.79 18.18 -18.17
C PHE A 10 7.97 16.90 -19.03
N GLY A 11 6.92 16.05 -19.10
CA GLY A 11 6.77 15.08 -20.18
C GLY A 11 7.57 13.78 -20.06
N GLU A 12 8.06 13.43 -18.87
CA GLU A 12 8.74 12.15 -18.67
C GLU A 12 7.74 10.99 -18.69
N MET A 13 7.84 10.14 -19.71
CA MET A 13 7.13 8.86 -19.79
C MET A 13 8.06 7.73 -19.38
N ARG A 14 7.60 6.86 -18.49
CA ARG A 14 8.35 5.70 -18.02
C ARG A 14 7.45 4.49 -17.87
N SER A 15 8.06 3.31 -17.88
CA SER A 15 7.36 2.08 -17.53
C SER A 15 7.29 1.95 -16.01
N ALA A 16 6.12 1.63 -15.48
CA ALA A 16 5.93 1.14 -14.12
C ALA A 16 5.88 -0.41 -14.07
N SER A 17 5.88 -1.07 -15.22
CA SER A 17 5.92 -2.53 -15.29
C SER A 17 7.24 -3.09 -14.78
N THR A 18 7.19 -4.27 -14.17
CA THR A 18 8.33 -4.91 -13.51
C THR A 18 9.28 -5.64 -14.47
N ALA A 19 8.92 -5.76 -15.75
CA ALA A 19 9.73 -6.41 -16.77
C ALA A 19 9.53 -5.81 -18.17
N GLY A 20 10.51 -6.02 -19.04
CA GLY A 20 10.40 -5.69 -20.46
C GLY A 20 9.24 -6.47 -21.10
N GLY A 21 8.29 -5.76 -21.70
CA GLY A 21 7.06 -6.36 -22.26
C GLY A 21 5.87 -6.44 -21.30
N GLY A 22 5.97 -5.84 -20.10
CA GLY A 22 4.89 -5.75 -19.13
C GLY A 22 5.10 -6.61 -17.88
N THR A 23 4.33 -6.34 -16.83
CA THR A 23 4.30 -7.19 -15.63
C THR A 23 3.56 -8.48 -15.95
N ALA A 24 4.17 -9.63 -15.66
CA ALA A 24 3.51 -10.91 -15.83
C ALA A 24 2.33 -11.05 -14.84
N LEU A 25 1.16 -11.36 -15.38
CA LEU A 25 -0.07 -11.63 -14.64
C LEU A 25 -0.35 -13.13 -14.62
N THR A 26 -0.90 -13.58 -13.51
CA THR A 26 -1.41 -14.95 -13.32
C THR A 26 -2.79 -14.87 -12.69
N THR A 27 -3.39 -16.00 -12.31
CA THR A 27 -4.63 -16.01 -11.52
C THR A 27 -4.46 -15.46 -10.09
N THR A 28 -3.22 -15.28 -9.64
CA THR A 28 -2.88 -14.59 -8.39
C THR A 28 -2.66 -13.12 -8.66
N ALA A 29 -3.28 -12.27 -7.84
CA ALA A 29 -3.12 -10.83 -7.88
C ALA A 29 -1.65 -10.41 -7.69
N GLY A 30 -1.12 -9.68 -8.67
CA GLY A 30 0.12 -8.93 -8.59
C GLY A 30 -0.14 -7.46 -8.32
N PHE A 31 0.83 -6.80 -7.70
CA PHE A 31 0.77 -5.39 -7.35
C PHE A 31 1.84 -4.63 -8.13
N ILE A 32 1.40 -3.64 -8.91
CA ILE A 32 2.29 -2.80 -9.72
C ILE A 32 2.39 -1.45 -9.02
N LEU A 33 3.54 -1.20 -8.42
CA LEU A 33 3.83 0.05 -7.74
C LEU A 33 3.95 1.18 -8.77
N LEU A 34 3.37 2.33 -8.44
CA LEU A 34 3.50 3.51 -9.26
C LEU A 34 4.68 4.34 -8.74
N PRO A 35 5.59 4.81 -9.58
CA PRO A 35 6.64 5.70 -9.13
C PRO A 35 6.13 7.02 -8.52
N LYS A 36 6.99 7.73 -7.78
CA LYS A 36 6.64 9.03 -7.18
C LYS A 36 6.25 10.08 -8.22
N SER A 37 5.33 10.98 -7.86
CA SER A 37 4.87 12.12 -8.69
C SER A 37 4.16 11.76 -10.01
N VAL A 38 3.72 10.51 -10.19
CA VAL A 38 2.90 10.13 -11.35
C VAL A 38 1.55 10.84 -11.30
N THR A 39 1.15 11.41 -12.43
CA THR A 39 -0.18 12.05 -12.61
C THR A 39 -1.01 11.42 -13.72
N GLN A 40 -0.42 10.54 -14.53
CA GLN A 40 -1.11 9.89 -15.64
C GLN A 40 -0.65 8.45 -15.77
N VAL A 41 -1.60 7.57 -16.08
CA VAL A 41 -1.34 6.15 -16.26
C VAL A 41 -1.98 5.66 -17.55
N MET A 42 -1.25 4.81 -18.26
CA MET A 42 -1.67 4.08 -19.44
C MET A 42 -1.52 2.59 -19.17
N ILE A 43 -2.59 1.83 -19.35
CA ILE A 43 -2.63 0.40 -19.07
C ILE A 43 -2.99 -0.34 -20.35
N THR A 44 -2.23 -1.36 -20.71
CA THR A 44 -2.49 -2.20 -21.89
C THR A 44 -2.15 -3.66 -21.59
N PRO A 45 -3.14 -4.56 -21.52
CA PRO A 45 -2.88 -5.98 -21.37
C PRO A 45 -2.52 -6.60 -22.72
N LEU A 46 -1.54 -7.51 -22.74
CA LEU A 46 -1.03 -8.17 -23.93
C LEU A 46 -0.62 -9.62 -23.65
N THR A 47 -0.32 -10.37 -24.70
CA THR A 47 0.36 -11.69 -24.63
C THR A 47 -0.40 -12.72 -23.78
N PHE A 48 -1.66 -12.96 -24.13
CA PHE A 48 -2.52 -13.87 -23.37
C PHE A 48 -2.18 -15.32 -23.72
N VAL A 49 -2.00 -16.14 -22.70
CA VAL A 49 -1.82 -17.58 -22.81
C VAL A 49 -2.86 -18.24 -21.92
N THR A 50 -3.89 -18.82 -22.55
CA THR A 50 -5.08 -19.42 -21.88
C THR A 50 -5.99 -18.43 -21.15
N ALA A 51 -5.49 -17.25 -20.75
CA ALA A 51 -6.30 -16.13 -20.28
C ALA A 51 -7.26 -15.63 -21.36
N VAL A 52 -8.42 -15.13 -20.96
CA VAL A 52 -9.37 -14.43 -21.84
C VAL A 52 -9.42 -12.94 -21.52
N VAL A 53 -9.30 -12.58 -20.23
CA VAL A 53 -9.29 -11.20 -19.77
C VAL A 53 -8.16 -10.93 -18.77
N ALA A 54 -7.57 -9.75 -18.88
CA ALA A 54 -6.80 -9.17 -17.78
C ALA A 54 -7.78 -8.42 -16.87
N LYS A 55 -7.64 -8.62 -15.57
CA LYS A 55 -8.45 -8.02 -14.53
C LYS A 55 -7.59 -7.04 -13.76
N TRP A 56 -8.04 -5.81 -13.60
CA TRP A 56 -7.28 -4.83 -12.82
C TRP A 56 -8.18 -3.81 -12.10
N CYS A 57 -7.64 -3.18 -11.06
CA CYS A 57 -8.23 -2.02 -10.39
C CYS A 57 -7.15 -1.12 -9.76
N PHE A 58 -7.50 0.14 -9.52
CA PHE A 58 -6.69 1.03 -8.70
C PHE A 58 -6.89 0.74 -7.21
N ASN A 59 -5.80 0.78 -6.46
CA ASN A 59 -5.80 0.70 -5.01
C ASN A 59 -5.59 2.07 -4.38
N PRO A 60 -6.23 2.36 -3.25
CA PRO A 60 -6.06 3.65 -2.60
C PRO A 60 -4.63 3.81 -2.04
N TRP A 61 -4.15 5.04 -2.02
CA TRP A 61 -2.90 5.41 -1.36
C TRP A 61 -3.00 5.23 0.15
N LEU A 62 -1.98 4.61 0.74
CA LEU A 62 -1.84 4.45 2.19
C LEU A 62 -1.05 5.59 2.83
N VAL A 63 -1.55 6.09 3.96
CA VAL A 63 -0.76 6.88 4.90
C VAL A 63 -0.18 5.92 5.94
N VAL A 64 1.15 5.82 6.03
CA VAL A 64 1.85 4.83 6.85
C VAL A 64 2.68 5.56 7.91
N LEU A 65 2.30 5.45 9.17
CA LEU A 65 2.91 6.18 10.29
C LEU A 65 3.41 5.20 11.35
N LYS A 66 4.69 5.27 11.70
CA LYS A 66 5.28 4.51 12.83
C LYS A 66 5.40 5.41 14.05
N SER A 67 5.00 4.90 15.23
CA SER A 67 5.23 5.55 16.52
C SER A 67 5.77 4.55 17.54
N THR A 68 6.61 5.03 18.44
CA THR A 68 7.18 4.29 19.57
C THR A 68 6.74 4.88 20.92
N ASP A 69 5.75 5.76 20.91
CA ASP A 69 5.36 6.59 22.04
C ASP A 69 3.87 6.95 22.03
N LEU A 70 3.02 6.11 21.41
CA LEU A 70 1.58 6.34 21.29
C LEU A 70 1.23 7.72 20.72
N MET A 71 1.99 8.14 19.72
CA MET A 71 1.79 9.38 18.97
C MET A 71 1.99 10.65 19.83
N VAL A 72 2.75 10.57 20.93
CA VAL A 72 3.07 11.76 21.76
C VAL A 72 3.99 12.73 20.99
N THR A 73 4.99 12.20 20.32
CA THR A 73 5.83 12.94 19.36
C THR A 73 5.34 12.74 17.94
N MET A 74 5.93 13.49 17.01
CA MET A 74 5.55 13.35 15.60
C MET A 74 5.92 11.94 15.13
N PRO A 75 4.97 11.13 14.63
CA PRO A 75 5.28 9.82 14.10
C PRO A 75 6.20 9.93 12.89
N THR A 76 6.97 8.88 12.63
CA THR A 76 7.75 8.79 11.40
C THR A 76 6.80 8.44 10.25
N ASP A 77 6.80 9.27 9.21
CA ASP A 77 5.99 9.06 8.01
C ASP A 77 6.75 8.24 6.97
N TYR A 78 6.22 7.05 6.66
CA TYR A 78 6.73 6.15 5.63
C TYR A 78 5.78 6.06 4.42
N SER A 79 4.76 6.93 4.33
CA SER A 79 3.72 6.83 3.28
C SER A 79 4.30 6.80 1.87
N SER A 80 5.35 7.59 1.62
CA SER A 80 6.03 7.63 0.32
C SER A 80 6.86 6.37 0.07
N ALA A 81 7.79 6.04 0.98
CA ALA A 81 8.69 4.88 0.88
C ALA A 81 7.93 3.56 0.74
N ALA A 82 6.77 3.44 1.38
CA ALA A 82 5.93 2.24 1.28
C ALA A 82 5.39 1.98 -0.15
N GLN A 83 5.38 2.97 -1.05
CA GLN A 83 4.56 2.94 -2.27
C GLN A 83 5.19 3.66 -3.48
N ASP A 84 6.48 4.00 -3.46
CA ASP A 84 7.15 4.76 -4.53
C ASP A 84 7.94 3.90 -5.53
N ALA A 85 7.97 2.58 -5.33
CA ALA A 85 8.67 1.62 -6.18
C ALA A 85 10.20 1.78 -6.18
N ASP A 86 10.78 2.43 -5.17
CA ASP A 86 12.22 2.58 -5.03
C ASP A 86 12.77 1.62 -3.96
N THR A 87 13.67 0.72 -4.37
CA THR A 87 14.29 -0.27 -3.47
C THR A 87 15.41 0.30 -2.59
N SER A 88 15.61 1.62 -2.62
CA SER A 88 16.53 2.33 -1.73
C SER A 88 15.83 3.03 -0.57
N THR A 89 14.49 3.00 -0.55
CA THR A 89 13.67 3.58 0.50
C THR A 89 12.78 2.52 1.13
N ASP A 90 12.94 2.32 2.44
CA ASP A 90 12.21 1.28 3.15
C ASP A 90 11.24 1.83 4.20
N VAL A 91 10.22 1.04 4.50
CA VAL A 91 9.47 1.15 5.76
C VAL A 91 10.28 0.49 6.86
N VAL A 92 10.95 1.31 7.68
CA VAL A 92 11.84 0.80 8.72
C VAL A 92 11.06 0.42 9.98
N LEU A 93 10.85 -0.89 10.19
CA LEU A 93 10.18 -1.47 11.35
C LEU A 93 11.15 -1.90 12.46
N SER A 94 12.45 -1.61 12.31
CA SER A 94 13.51 -1.82 13.31
C SER A 94 13.04 -1.60 14.73
N SER A 95 13.13 -2.67 15.53
CA SER A 95 12.78 -2.70 16.95
C SER A 95 11.40 -2.11 17.27
N LEU A 96 10.43 -2.26 16.37
CA LEU A 96 9.05 -1.92 16.68
C LEU A 96 8.60 -2.77 17.86
N ASP A 97 8.31 -2.10 18.97
CA ASP A 97 7.91 -2.75 20.21
C ASP A 97 6.39 -3.05 20.21
N THR A 98 5.97 -3.76 21.23
CA THR A 98 4.58 -4.06 21.54
C THR A 98 3.81 -2.78 21.91
N LEU A 99 2.48 -2.85 21.81
CA LEU A 99 1.60 -1.75 22.21
C LEU A 99 1.76 -1.37 23.69
N ALA A 100 2.08 -2.33 24.56
CA ALA A 100 2.32 -2.09 25.98
C ALA A 100 3.54 -1.17 26.21
N ASN A 101 4.50 -1.20 25.30
CA ASN A 101 5.67 -0.32 25.24
C ASN A 101 5.46 0.81 24.21
N SER A 102 4.22 1.14 23.90
CA SER A 102 3.83 2.26 23.01
C SER A 102 4.22 2.12 21.54
N GLY A 103 4.69 0.95 21.10
CA GLY A 103 5.02 0.66 19.71
C GLY A 103 3.78 0.31 18.88
N LEU A 104 3.60 1.01 17.75
CA LEU A 104 2.52 0.75 16.81
C LEU A 104 2.82 1.31 15.40
N LEU A 105 2.12 0.74 14.42
CA LEU A 105 2.04 1.23 13.06
C LEU A 105 0.58 1.63 12.76
N LEU A 106 0.36 2.84 12.26
CA LEU A 106 -0.95 3.32 11.81
C LEU A 106 -0.96 3.37 10.29
N ILE A 107 -1.98 2.75 9.70
CA ILE A 107 -2.19 2.73 8.25
C ILE A 107 -3.56 3.31 7.96
N GLY A 108 -3.60 4.42 7.22
CA GLY A 108 -4.80 5.17 6.88
C GLY A 108 -5.05 5.22 5.38
N SER A 109 -6.31 5.28 4.98
CA SER A 109 -6.71 5.45 3.57
C SER A 109 -8.02 6.23 3.47
N HIS A 110 -8.22 6.93 2.36
CA HIS A 110 -9.46 7.64 2.06
C HIS A 110 -10.63 6.71 1.69
N LEU A 111 -10.33 5.45 1.35
CA LEU A 111 -11.29 4.39 1.13
C LEU A 111 -11.00 3.20 2.06
N PRO A 112 -12.01 2.45 2.50
CA PRO A 112 -11.78 1.16 3.14
C PRO A 112 -10.99 0.23 2.22
N PHE A 113 -10.21 -0.65 2.82
CA PHE A 113 -9.35 -1.61 2.12
C PHE A 113 -9.39 -2.96 2.84
N ARG A 114 -9.15 -4.05 2.10
CA ARG A 114 -9.31 -5.43 2.61
C ARG A 114 -8.01 -6.06 3.11
N GLY A 115 -6.93 -5.29 3.15
CA GLY A 115 -5.61 -5.80 3.46
C GLY A 115 -4.51 -4.97 2.86
N CYS A 116 -3.28 -5.38 3.14
CA CYS A 116 -2.08 -4.86 2.52
C CYS A 116 -1.27 -6.00 1.89
N SER A 117 -0.72 -5.76 0.71
CA SER A 117 0.38 -6.56 0.18
C SER A 117 1.68 -6.02 0.77
N VAL A 118 2.49 -6.92 1.32
CA VAL A 118 3.72 -6.60 2.03
C VAL A 118 4.88 -7.29 1.34
N ASP A 119 5.87 -6.50 0.95
CA ASP A 119 7.14 -6.93 0.38
C ASP A 119 8.23 -6.69 1.42
N VAL A 120 8.79 -7.77 1.96
CA VAL A 120 9.72 -7.74 3.09
C VAL A 120 11.15 -7.67 2.54
N ASP A 121 11.88 -6.63 2.89
CA ASP A 121 13.28 -6.49 2.49
C ASP A 121 14.20 -7.25 3.46
N ALA A 122 14.21 -6.82 4.73
CA ALA A 122 14.88 -7.55 5.80
C ALA A 122 13.83 -8.20 6.73
N PRO A 123 13.83 -9.53 6.85
CA PRO A 123 12.79 -10.24 7.60
C PRO A 123 12.97 -10.10 9.10
N ASN A 124 11.86 -10.22 9.83
CA ASN A 124 11.90 -10.37 11.28
C ASN A 124 12.52 -11.73 11.66
N ALA A 125 13.82 -11.73 11.93
CA ALA A 125 14.56 -12.91 12.37
C ALA A 125 14.56 -13.07 13.91
N GLY A 126 13.98 -12.11 14.65
CA GLY A 126 13.91 -12.07 16.11
C GLY A 126 12.93 -13.08 16.74
N ALA A 127 12.28 -12.65 17.82
CA ALA A 127 11.36 -13.47 18.60
C ALA A 127 10.08 -13.82 17.82
N ALA A 128 9.43 -14.92 18.21
CA ALA A 128 8.08 -15.24 17.73
C ALA A 128 7.12 -14.09 18.06
N SER A 129 6.41 -13.61 17.05
CA SER A 129 5.57 -12.42 17.12
C SER A 129 4.34 -12.62 16.25
N THR A 130 3.21 -12.14 16.74
CA THR A 130 1.92 -12.22 16.05
C THR A 130 1.43 -10.80 15.79
N LEU A 131 0.99 -10.56 14.55
CA LEU A 131 0.37 -9.31 14.16
C LEU A 131 -1.09 -9.25 14.61
N SER A 132 -1.46 -8.12 15.22
CA SER A 132 -2.85 -7.78 15.53
C SER A 132 -3.22 -6.48 14.81
N VAL A 133 -4.38 -6.47 14.17
CA VAL A 133 -4.90 -5.31 13.44
C VAL A 133 -6.20 -4.85 14.09
N HIS A 134 -6.31 -3.55 14.34
CA HIS A 134 -7.51 -2.91 14.86
C HIS A 134 -7.98 -1.84 13.88
N TYR A 135 -9.27 -1.52 13.88
CA TYR A 135 -9.84 -0.42 13.09
C TYR A 135 -10.60 0.56 13.97
N TRP A 136 -10.77 1.78 13.46
CA TRP A 136 -11.59 2.78 14.14
C TRP A 136 -13.07 2.57 13.85
N LYS A 137 -13.80 2.20 14.89
CA LYS A 137 -15.22 1.86 14.81
C LYS A 137 -16.11 3.08 15.04
N SER A 138 -17.34 3.03 14.52
CA SER A 138 -18.36 4.08 14.65
C SER A 138 -18.69 4.51 16.11
N ASP A 139 -18.34 3.71 17.12
CA ASP A 139 -18.50 4.04 18.54
C ASP A 139 -17.29 4.78 19.15
N SER A 140 -16.38 5.28 18.30
CA SER A 140 -15.15 5.99 18.71
C SER A 140 -14.19 5.13 19.52
N THR A 141 -14.08 3.84 19.19
CA THR A 141 -13.13 2.92 19.79
C THR A 141 -12.32 2.15 18.76
N TRP A 142 -11.16 1.65 19.17
CA TRP A 142 -10.39 0.68 18.39
C TRP A 142 -11.00 -0.72 18.58
N ALA A 143 -11.56 -1.29 17.53
CA ALA A 143 -12.08 -2.65 17.52
C ALA A 143 -11.10 -3.60 16.81
N SER A 144 -11.01 -4.85 17.28
CA SER A 144 -10.13 -5.86 16.66
C SER A 144 -10.68 -6.29 15.30
N ILE A 145 -9.79 -6.43 14.32
CA ILE A 145 -9.99 -7.23 13.12
C ILE A 145 -9.26 -8.56 13.34
N THR A 146 -9.75 -9.66 12.76
CA THR A 146 -8.98 -10.90 12.67
C THR A 146 -8.23 -10.90 11.33
N PRO A 147 -6.94 -10.52 11.30
CA PRO A 147 -6.16 -10.58 10.07
C PRO A 147 -5.76 -12.03 9.76
N THR A 148 -5.72 -12.36 8.47
CA THR A 148 -4.92 -13.47 7.97
C THR A 148 -3.55 -12.91 7.59
N ASP A 149 -2.53 -13.28 8.37
CA ASP A 149 -1.16 -12.80 8.16
C ASP A 149 -0.38 -13.77 7.26
N GLY A 150 -0.32 -13.45 5.96
CA GLY A 150 0.48 -14.20 4.99
C GLY A 150 1.98 -13.91 5.06
N THR A 151 2.41 -12.91 5.85
CA THR A 151 3.84 -12.62 6.08
C THR A 151 4.42 -13.47 7.20
N ALA A 152 3.56 -14.19 7.93
CA ALA A 152 3.97 -15.02 9.04
C ALA A 152 4.64 -16.32 8.57
N SER A 153 5.87 -16.56 9.01
CA SER A 153 6.59 -17.82 8.79
C SER A 153 7.35 -18.23 10.06
N GLY A 154 7.32 -19.51 10.41
CA GLY A 154 7.93 -20.01 11.65
C GLY A 154 7.40 -19.36 12.94
N GLY A 155 6.17 -18.82 12.92
CA GLY A 155 5.56 -18.13 14.07
C GLY A 155 5.99 -16.66 14.24
N LYS A 156 6.61 -16.06 13.23
CA LYS A 156 7.06 -14.66 13.23
C LYS A 156 6.33 -13.88 12.13
N THR A 157 5.61 -12.82 12.49
CA THR A 157 5.07 -11.87 11.50
C THR A 157 6.20 -11.12 10.80
N PHE A 158 5.98 -10.68 9.55
CA PHE A 158 6.97 -10.02 8.69
C PHE A 158 8.24 -10.86 8.47
N ALA A 159 8.11 -12.18 8.41
CA ALA A 159 9.25 -13.08 8.18
C ALA A 159 9.46 -13.43 6.70
N VAL A 160 8.43 -13.24 5.87
CA VAL A 160 8.44 -13.45 4.42
C VAL A 160 7.46 -12.49 3.74
N ASP A 161 7.60 -12.31 2.43
CA ASP A 161 6.61 -11.60 1.62
C ASP A 161 5.23 -12.24 1.73
N GLY A 162 4.19 -11.42 1.71
CA GLY A 162 2.84 -11.92 1.75
C GLY A 162 1.78 -10.86 1.96
N ASN A 163 0.53 -11.30 1.89
CA ASN A 163 -0.62 -10.43 2.10
C ASN A 163 -1.11 -10.53 3.54
N VAL A 164 -1.33 -9.38 4.18
CA VAL A 164 -2.11 -9.30 5.42
C VAL A 164 -3.54 -8.91 5.05
N THR A 165 -4.50 -9.80 5.23
CA THR A 165 -5.87 -9.62 4.71
C THR A 165 -6.94 -9.73 5.79
N TRP A 166 -8.10 -9.13 5.53
CA TRP A 166 -9.27 -9.21 6.39
C TRP A 166 -10.57 -8.92 5.65
N THR A 167 -11.69 -9.27 6.28
CA THR A 167 -13.02 -8.81 5.86
C THR A 167 -13.18 -7.34 6.25
N VAL A 168 -13.51 -6.48 5.28
CA VAL A 168 -13.74 -5.05 5.52
C VAL A 168 -14.91 -4.86 6.51
N PRO A 169 -14.68 -4.25 7.70
CA PRO A 169 -15.76 -4.03 8.66
C PRO A 169 -16.82 -3.07 8.12
N SER A 170 -18.10 -3.38 8.34
CA SER A 170 -19.22 -2.56 7.86
C SER A 170 -19.43 -1.28 8.66
N ASP A 171 -18.87 -1.20 9.87
CA ASP A 171 -18.98 -0.09 10.81
C ASP A 171 -17.66 0.68 10.99
N TRP A 172 -16.70 0.48 10.06
CA TRP A 172 -15.49 1.27 9.96
C TRP A 172 -15.83 2.69 9.54
N VAL A 173 -15.35 3.68 10.29
CA VAL A 173 -15.56 5.10 9.99
C VAL A 173 -14.23 5.83 9.84
N THR A 174 -14.27 6.98 9.18
CA THR A 174 -13.13 7.88 9.11
C THR A 174 -12.95 8.64 10.41
N VAL A 175 -11.71 9.02 10.73
CA VAL A 175 -11.40 9.89 11.87
C VAL A 175 -10.09 10.62 11.62
N LYS A 176 -9.89 11.76 12.28
CA LYS A 176 -8.58 12.41 12.36
C LYS A 176 -7.78 11.81 13.51
N LEU A 177 -6.50 11.51 13.30
CA LEU A 177 -5.67 10.99 14.40
C LEU A 177 -5.57 11.97 15.56
N LYS A 178 -5.72 13.28 15.33
CA LYS A 178 -5.81 14.29 16.40
C LYS A 178 -6.98 14.09 17.36
N GLU A 179 -8.09 13.54 16.88
CA GLU A 179 -9.27 13.25 17.70
C GLU A 179 -9.10 11.94 18.46
N VAL A 180 -8.30 11.01 17.94
CA VAL A 180 -8.00 9.72 18.59
C VAL A 180 -6.89 9.86 19.65
N TYR A 181 -5.84 10.60 19.34
CA TYR A 181 -4.65 10.79 20.18
C TYR A 181 -4.52 12.27 20.56
N ALA A 182 -5.01 12.64 21.75
CA ALA A 182 -5.08 14.05 22.17
C ALA A 182 -3.73 14.79 22.12
N SER A 183 -2.63 14.08 22.37
CA SER A 183 -1.27 14.65 22.39
C SER A 183 -0.59 14.73 21.02
N VAL A 184 -1.18 14.17 19.96
CA VAL A 184 -0.48 14.10 18.67
C VAL A 184 -0.22 15.51 18.11
N PRO A 185 1.00 15.78 17.61
CA PRO A 185 1.29 16.97 16.85
C PRO A 185 0.40 17.07 15.61
N VAL A 186 -0.09 18.27 15.33
CA VAL A 186 -0.99 18.50 14.18
C VAL A 186 -0.16 18.76 12.94
N ASN A 187 -0.36 17.96 11.90
CA ASN A 187 0.10 18.21 10.54
C ASN A 187 -0.98 17.79 9.52
N SER A 188 -0.68 17.83 8.22
CA SER A 188 -1.62 17.41 7.18
C SER A 188 -2.04 15.95 7.30
N LEU A 189 -1.17 15.06 7.78
CA LEU A 189 -1.43 13.62 7.91
C LEU A 189 -2.29 13.30 9.13
N THR A 190 -1.97 13.88 10.29
CA THR A 190 -2.69 13.63 11.56
C THR A 190 -4.03 14.35 11.63
N ASN A 191 -4.22 15.38 10.79
CA ASN A 191 -5.47 16.12 10.63
C ASN A 191 -6.30 15.65 9.43
N ALA A 192 -5.82 14.68 8.64
CA ALA A 192 -6.59 14.06 7.57
C ALA A 192 -7.62 13.08 8.15
N GLU A 193 -8.84 13.15 7.63
CA GLU A 193 -9.93 12.26 8.01
C GLU A 193 -9.88 11.01 7.11
N LEU A 194 -9.42 9.90 7.67
CA LEU A 194 -9.14 8.65 6.94
C LEU A 194 -9.69 7.43 7.68
N TYR A 195 -9.87 6.33 6.94
CA TYR A 195 -10.12 5.00 7.49
C TYR A 195 -8.81 4.45 8.04
N TRP A 196 -8.65 4.49 9.36
CA TRP A 196 -7.43 4.05 10.03
C TRP A 196 -7.50 2.60 10.50
N THR A 197 -6.39 1.90 10.30
CA THR A 197 -6.05 0.66 11.01
C THR A 197 -4.84 0.88 11.91
N ARG A 198 -4.81 0.20 13.05
CA ARG A 198 -3.69 0.17 14.00
C ARG A 198 -3.13 -1.24 14.07
N TRP A 199 -1.87 -1.37 13.71
CA TRP A 199 -1.12 -2.61 13.63
C TRP A 199 -0.15 -2.67 14.80
N THR A 200 -0.18 -3.79 15.53
CA THR A 200 0.63 -4.02 16.73
C THR A 200 1.15 -5.44 16.73
N VAL A 201 2.32 -5.64 17.34
CA VAL A 201 2.98 -6.95 17.44
C VAL A 201 2.97 -7.46 18.88
N SER A 202 2.94 -8.78 19.06
CA SER A 202 2.94 -9.41 20.40
C SER A 202 4.32 -9.53 21.06
N ALA A 203 5.39 -9.32 20.29
CA ALA A 203 6.77 -9.25 20.76
C ALA A 203 7.54 -8.25 19.88
N VAL A 204 8.63 -7.68 20.42
CA VAL A 204 9.47 -6.73 19.68
C VAL A 204 9.99 -7.36 18.38
N LEU A 205 9.92 -6.61 17.29
CA LEU A 205 10.51 -7.01 16.01
C LEU A 205 12.03 -6.90 16.05
N ASP A 206 12.70 -7.62 15.14
CA ASP A 206 14.14 -7.52 14.96
C ASP A 206 14.60 -6.08 14.68
N SER A 207 15.83 -5.74 15.08
CA SER A 207 16.43 -4.42 14.83
C SER A 207 16.59 -4.13 13.35
N ASP A 208 16.60 -5.17 12.52
CA ASP A 208 16.85 -5.02 11.09
C ASP A 208 15.57 -5.14 10.25
N THR A 209 14.40 -5.37 10.85
CA THR A 209 13.14 -5.56 10.08
C THR A 209 12.80 -4.35 9.22
N THR A 210 12.76 -4.52 7.90
CA THR A 210 12.38 -3.50 6.90
C THR A 210 11.41 -4.05 5.86
N LEU A 211 10.60 -3.17 5.28
CA LEU A 211 9.71 -3.52 4.16
C LEU A 211 10.06 -2.65 2.95
N ASN A 212 10.25 -3.29 1.79
CA ASN A 212 10.44 -2.61 0.51
C ASN A 212 9.14 -1.94 0.04
N SER A 213 7.98 -2.56 0.33
CA SER A 213 6.69 -1.93 0.04
C SER A 213 5.56 -2.41 0.94
N LEU A 214 4.57 -1.53 1.11
CA LEU A 214 3.32 -1.80 1.80
C LEU A 214 2.19 -1.06 1.07
N VAL A 215 1.37 -1.80 0.33
CA VAL A 215 0.30 -1.24 -0.50
C VAL A 215 -1.07 -1.78 -0.15
N ALA A 216 -2.10 -0.95 -0.33
CA ALA A 216 -3.48 -1.37 -0.09
C ALA A 216 -3.95 -2.42 -1.10
N MET A 217 -4.82 -3.32 -0.64
CA MET A 217 -5.67 -4.15 -1.49
C MET A 217 -7.07 -3.54 -1.56
N ASN A 218 -7.65 -3.41 -2.76
CA ASN A 218 -8.95 -2.77 -2.93
C ASN A 218 -10.01 -3.47 -2.07
N ARG A 219 -10.94 -2.72 -1.46
CA ARG A 219 -12.08 -3.28 -0.72
C ARG A 219 -12.90 -4.30 -1.52
N SER A 220 -12.86 -4.23 -2.86
CA SER A 220 -13.60 -5.09 -3.76
C SER A 220 -12.65 -5.85 -4.68
N THR A 221 -12.94 -7.12 -4.93
CA THR A 221 -12.30 -7.93 -5.97
C THR A 221 -13.11 -7.94 -7.27
N ALA A 222 -14.08 -7.04 -7.42
CA ALA A 222 -14.79 -6.82 -8.68
C ALA A 222 -13.93 -5.94 -9.59
N TYR A 223 -12.91 -6.57 -10.18
CA TYR A 223 -11.98 -5.93 -11.10
C TYR A 223 -12.65 -5.51 -12.41
N SER A 224 -12.06 -4.52 -13.08
CA SER A 224 -12.38 -4.23 -14.47
C SER A 224 -11.75 -5.29 -15.38
N GLU A 225 -12.50 -5.84 -16.34
CA GLU A 225 -12.05 -6.89 -17.25
C GLU A 225 -11.75 -6.32 -18.63
N TRP A 226 -10.54 -6.57 -19.14
CA TRP A 226 -10.02 -5.99 -20.36
C TRP A 226 -9.47 -7.06 -21.29
N LEU A 227 -9.77 -6.92 -22.59
CA LEU A 227 -9.24 -7.77 -23.65
C LEU A 227 -7.84 -7.34 -24.06
N SER A 228 -7.08 -8.27 -24.65
CA SER A 228 -5.73 -7.99 -25.17
C SER A 228 -5.73 -6.80 -26.14
N GLY A 229 -4.77 -5.90 -25.96
CA GLY A 229 -4.54 -4.73 -26.81
C GLY A 229 -5.44 -3.52 -26.53
N GLN A 230 -6.41 -3.63 -25.61
CA GLN A 230 -7.20 -2.47 -25.20
C GLN A 230 -6.35 -1.52 -24.34
N CYS A 231 -6.31 -0.25 -24.71
CA CYS A 231 -5.59 0.77 -23.94
C CYS A 231 -6.58 1.54 -23.04
N PHE A 232 -6.26 1.60 -21.76
CA PHE A 232 -6.88 2.51 -20.81
C PHE A 232 -5.92 3.66 -20.52
N GLU A 233 -6.43 4.87 -20.42
CA GLU A 233 -5.63 6.04 -20.05
C GLU A 233 -6.44 6.95 -19.14
N GLU A 234 -5.86 7.32 -18.01
CA GLU A 234 -6.51 8.21 -17.04
C GLU A 234 -5.49 9.08 -16.31
N HIS A 235 -5.94 10.29 -15.96
CA HIS A 235 -5.23 11.14 -15.01
C HIS A 235 -5.50 10.66 -13.58
N ILE A 236 -4.45 10.36 -12.84
CA ILE A 236 -4.51 9.91 -11.45
C ILE A 236 -3.83 10.92 -10.53
N ASN A 237 -4.25 10.93 -9.27
CA ASN A 237 -3.51 11.64 -8.22
C ASN A 237 -2.78 10.59 -7.40
N LYS A 238 -1.45 10.68 -7.27
CA LYS A 238 -0.68 9.86 -6.34
C LYS A 238 -0.47 10.61 -5.04
N GLY A 239 -0.82 10.00 -3.90
CA GLY A 239 -0.79 10.62 -2.59
C GLY A 239 -2.12 10.51 -1.85
N ILE A 240 -2.25 11.24 -0.73
CA ILE A 240 -3.46 11.23 0.11
C ILE A 240 -4.70 11.51 -0.75
N ASN A 241 -5.74 10.70 -0.57
CA ASN A 241 -6.98 10.71 -1.37
C ASN A 241 -6.82 10.25 -2.84
N GLY A 242 -5.70 9.61 -3.16
CA GLY A 242 -5.36 9.17 -4.50
C GLY A 242 -5.02 7.68 -4.61
N VAL A 243 -4.26 7.33 -5.64
CA VAL A 243 -3.90 5.94 -5.99
C VAL A 243 -2.52 5.58 -5.42
N GLY A 244 -2.44 4.41 -4.77
CA GLY A 244 -1.22 3.79 -4.27
C GLY A 244 -0.51 2.96 -5.34
N CYS A 245 -1.23 1.96 -5.84
CA CYS A 245 -0.75 0.98 -6.81
C CYS A 245 -1.91 0.46 -7.69
N ILE A 246 -1.57 -0.40 -8.64
CA ILE A 246 -2.53 -1.18 -9.43
C ILE A 246 -2.48 -2.63 -8.96
N GLU A 247 -3.63 -3.21 -8.64
CA GLU A 247 -3.77 -4.66 -8.47
C GLU A 247 -4.27 -5.27 -9.78
N ALA A 248 -3.61 -6.32 -10.24
CA ALA A 248 -3.95 -6.98 -11.50
C ALA A 248 -3.73 -8.49 -11.48
N LEU A 249 -4.54 -9.22 -12.24
CA LEU A 249 -4.50 -10.67 -12.42
C LEU A 249 -5.16 -11.07 -13.74
N THR A 250 -5.16 -12.35 -14.08
CA THR A 250 -5.95 -12.92 -15.17
C THR A 250 -7.10 -13.76 -14.65
N ASP A 251 -8.11 -14.00 -15.48
CA ASP A 251 -9.19 -14.94 -15.21
C ASP A 251 -8.72 -16.41 -15.23
N ALA A 252 -7.79 -16.72 -16.11
CA ALA A 252 -7.13 -18.01 -16.24
C ALA A 252 -5.71 -17.80 -16.81
N GLY A 253 -4.89 -18.85 -16.81
CA GLY A 253 -3.59 -18.83 -17.49
C GLY A 253 -2.69 -17.66 -17.09
N THR A 254 -2.03 -17.05 -18.07
CA THR A 254 -1.14 -15.90 -17.87
C THR A 254 -1.34 -14.83 -18.94
N ALA A 255 -0.99 -13.60 -18.62
CA ALA A 255 -0.91 -12.47 -19.57
C ALA A 255 0.19 -11.51 -19.13
N ASN A 256 0.47 -10.48 -19.92
CA ASN A 256 1.30 -9.35 -19.50
C ASN A 256 0.46 -8.09 -19.37
N LEU A 257 0.76 -7.24 -18.39
CA LEU A 257 0.18 -5.91 -18.26
C LEU A 257 1.26 -4.85 -18.41
N ILE A 258 1.19 -4.10 -19.50
CA ILE A 258 2.01 -2.92 -19.68
C ILE A 258 1.35 -1.77 -18.91
N VAL A 259 2.11 -1.18 -17.99
CA VAL A 259 1.73 0.04 -17.28
C VAL A 259 2.79 1.08 -17.58
N ASN A 260 2.39 2.09 -18.34
CA ASN A 260 3.21 3.27 -18.57
C ASN A 260 2.65 4.42 -17.74
N VAL A 261 3.53 5.28 -17.26
CA VAL A 261 3.17 6.41 -16.42
C VAL A 261 3.85 7.67 -16.93
N ALA A 262 3.21 8.81 -16.72
CA ALA A 262 3.75 10.11 -17.05
C ALA A 262 3.55 11.12 -15.91
N VAL A 263 4.34 12.19 -15.97
CA VAL A 263 4.16 13.39 -15.15
C VAL A 263 3.65 14.51 -16.05
N SER A 264 2.38 14.86 -15.88
CA SER A 264 1.75 16.04 -16.48
C SER A 264 1.85 17.22 -15.51
N ARG A 265 2.01 18.43 -16.05
CA ARG A 265 1.94 19.65 -15.25
C ARG A 265 0.47 19.86 -14.86
N ASP A 266 0.19 20.21 -13.60
CA ASP A 266 -1.07 20.85 -13.21
C ASP A 266 -1.20 22.15 -14.01
N VAL A 267 -1.76 22.09 -15.21
CA VAL A 267 -2.13 23.26 -16.00
C VAL A 267 -3.63 23.14 -16.18
N GLY A 268 -4.33 24.13 -15.63
CA GLY A 268 -5.77 24.16 -15.55
C GLY A 268 -6.44 23.70 -16.84
N ARG A 269 -7.57 23.00 -16.66
CA ARG A 269 -8.58 22.75 -17.68
C ARG A 269 -8.59 23.88 -18.70
N PHE A 270 -8.31 23.58 -19.96
CA PHE A 270 -8.92 24.35 -21.04
C PHE A 270 -10.41 24.02 -21.00
N THR A 271 -11.16 24.86 -20.28
CA THR A 271 -12.61 24.99 -20.42
C THR A 271 -12.96 25.56 -21.78
#